data_AF-K7QXX0-F1
#
_entry.id   AF-K7QXX0-F1
#
_cell.length_a   1.000
_cell.length_b   1.000
_cell.length_c   1.000
_cell.angle_alpha   90.00
_cell.angle_beta   90.00
_cell.angle_gamma   90.00
#
_symmetry.space_group_name_H-M   'P 1'
#
loop_
_entity.id
_entity.type
_entity.pdbx_description
1 polymer ?
#
loop_
_entity_poly.entity_id
_entity_poly.type
_entity_poly.pdbx_seq_one_letter_code
_entity_poly.pdbx_strand_id
1 'polypeptide(L)' 'MGGMDVLYTLVILLFLGVAGLLVYLVLIQEPKQGAGDLMGASTDLFSARGVTGGLYRLTVVLGAVFAALALLLGLWPR' A
#
# COMPACT_ATOMS: atom_id res chain seq x y z
N MET A 1 -19.75 24.81 8.13
CA MET A 1 -18.84 23.66 8.20
C MET A 1 -18.06 23.78 9.49
N GLY A 2 -18.29 22.89 10.45
CA GLY A 2 -17.53 22.87 11.69
C GLY A 2 -16.08 22.43 11.42
N GLY A 3 -15.15 22.78 12.30
CA GLY A 3 -13.74 22.38 12.16
C GLY A 3 -13.55 20.86 12.04
N MET A 4 -14.41 20.09 12.71
CA MET A 4 -14.42 18.62 12.63
C MET A 4 -14.86 18.08 11.27
N ASP A 5 -15.79 18.75 10.58
CA ASP A 5 -16.24 18.35 9.23
C ASP A 5 -15.09 18.48 8.22
N VAL A 6 -14.36 19.59 8.32
CA VAL A 6 -13.21 19.86 7.46
C VAL A 6 -12.09 18.85 7.75
N LEU A 7 -11.77 18.61 9.02
CA LEU A 7 -10.76 17.65 9.41
C LEU A 7 -11.10 16.22 8.94
N TYR A 8 -12.33 15.78 9.15
CA TYR A 8 -12.80 14.46 8.70
C TYR A 8 -12.70 14.32 7.18
N THR A 9 -13.10 15.35 6.44
CA THR A 9 -12.97 15.38 4.98
C THR A 9 -11.51 15.27 4.54
N LEU A 10 -10.59 15.99 5.19
CA LEU A 10 -9.16 15.91 4.89
C LEU A 10 -8.58 14.51 5.15
N VAL A 11 -8.99 13.85 6.24
CA VAL A 11 -8.56 12.48 6.54
C VAL A 11 -9.07 11.51 5.48
N ILE A 12 -10.32 11.65 5.03
CA ILE A 12 -10.87 10.84 3.93
C ILE A 12 -10.09 11.06 2.64
N LEU A 13 -9.80 12.31 2.28
CA LEU A 13 -9.03 12.63 1.08
C LEU A 13 -7.61 12.06 1.15
N LEU A 14 -6.97 12.10 2.32
CA LEU A 14 -5.68 11.45 2.54
C LEU A 14 -5.78 9.94 2.37
N PHE A 15 -6.79 9.30 2.96
CA PHE A 15 -7.03 7.86 2.82
C PHE A 15 -7.22 7.46 1.36
N LEU A 16 -8.03 8.22 0.62
CA LEU A 16 -8.24 8.03 -0.82
C LEU A 16 -6.93 8.17 -1.61
N GLY A 17 -6.12 9.19 -1.31
CA GLY A 17 -4.82 9.40 -1.96
C GLY A 17 -3.85 8.25 -1.70
N VAL A 18 -3.74 7.78 -0.46
CA VAL A 18 -2.91 6.62 -0.10
C VAL A 18 -3.40 5.35 -0.80
N ALA A 19 -4.72 5.12 -0.85
CA ALA A 19 -5.30 3.97 -1.54
C ALA A 19 -5.00 3.99 -3.05
N GLY A 20 -5.24 5.12 -3.72
CA GLY A 20 -4.97 5.27 -5.15
C GLY A 20 -3.48 5.10 -5.47
N LEU A 21 -2.60 5.68 -4.65
CA LEU A 21 -1.15 5.52 -4.81
C LEU A 21 -0.71 4.06 -4.60
N LEU A 22 -1.26 3.37 -3.59
CA LEU A 22 -0.99 1.95 -3.37
C LEU A 22 -1.40 1.11 -4.57
N VAL A 23 -2.60 1.33 -5.11
CA VAL A 23 -3.06 0.64 -6.33
C VAL A 23 -2.10 0.88 -7.48
N TYR A 24 -1.72 2.13 -7.73
CA TYR A 24 -0.77 2.47 -8.78
C TYR A 24 0.58 1.76 -8.58
N LEU A 25 1.14 1.81 -7.36
CA LEU A 25 2.42 1.19 -7.04
C LEU A 25 2.36 -0.35 -7.19
N VAL A 26 1.25 -0.98 -6.81
CA VAL A 26 1.09 -2.43 -6.99
C VAL A 26 1.02 -2.78 -8.46
N LEU A 27 0.25 -2.03 -9.27
CA LEU A 27 0.09 -2.31 -10.70
C LEU A 27 1.39 -2.09 -11.50
N ILE A 28 2.21 -1.10 -11.16
CA ILE A 28 3.49 -0.87 -11.84
C ILE A 28 4.58 -1.89 -11.44
N GLN A 29 4.41 -2.58 -10.31
CA GLN A 29 5.32 -3.62 -9.84
C GLN A 29 4.96 -4.97 -10.45
N GLU A 30 5.04 -5.08 -11.78
CA GLU A 30 4.76 -6.32 -12.50
C GLU A 30 5.76 -7.42 -12.07
N PRO A 31 5.28 -8.63 -11.74
CA PRO A 31 6.16 -9.76 -11.45
C PRO A 31 6.94 -10.16 -12.72
N LYS A 32 8.20 -10.52 -12.56
CA LYS A 32 9.01 -11.06 -13.67
C LYS A 32 8.41 -12.42 -14.08
N GLN A 33 7.71 -12.45 -15.21
CA GLN A 33 6.99 -13.63 -15.69
C GLN A 33 7.98 -14.75 -16.12
N GLY A 34 7.69 -15.99 -15.69
CA GLY A 34 8.35 -17.22 -16.16
C GLY A 34 7.33 -18.18 -16.79
N ALA A 35 7.79 -19.33 -17.30
CA ALA A 35 6.92 -20.34 -17.91
C ALA A 35 6.06 -21.05 -16.84
N GLY A 36 4.93 -20.45 -16.48
CA GLY A 36 3.94 -21.00 -15.56
C GLY A 36 3.18 -19.88 -14.83
N ASP A 37 1.87 -19.82 -15.04
CA ASP A 37 1.00 -18.71 -14.62
C ASP A 37 0.93 -18.51 -13.08
N LEU A 38 1.21 -19.56 -12.31
CA LEU A 38 1.18 -19.57 -10.84
C LEU A 38 2.24 -20.50 -10.22
N MET A 39 3.13 -21.07 -11.04
CA MET A 39 4.21 -21.91 -10.52
C MET A 39 5.18 -21.01 -9.77
N GLY A 40 5.29 -21.20 -8.45
CA GLY A 40 6.36 -20.63 -7.66
C GLY A 40 7.67 -21.06 -8.31
N ALA A 41 8.25 -20.17 -9.11
CA ALA A 41 9.48 -20.43 -9.83
C ALA A 41 10.52 -20.94 -8.83
N SER A 42 11.45 -21.78 -9.30
CA SER A 42 12.65 -22.19 -8.58
C SER A 42 13.42 -20.95 -8.13
N THR A 43 12.99 -20.40 -7.00
CA THR A 43 13.50 -19.15 -6.44
C THR A 43 14.72 -19.56 -5.66
N ASP A 44 15.89 -19.16 -6.12
CA ASP A 44 17.09 -19.25 -5.30
C ASP A 44 16.79 -18.58 -3.96
N LEU A 45 16.86 -19.34 -2.87
CA LEU A 45 16.51 -18.92 -1.50
C LEU A 45 17.28 -17.65 -1.09
N PHE A 46 18.39 -17.37 -1.78
CA PHE A 46 19.25 -16.21 -1.59
C PHE A 46 18.97 -15.05 -2.55
N SER A 47 18.14 -15.21 -3.59
CA SER A 47 17.76 -14.14 -4.54
C SER A 47 17.05 -12.95 -3.85
N ALA A 48 16.38 -13.22 -2.71
CA ALA A 48 15.71 -12.20 -1.92
C ALA A 48 16.63 -11.42 -0.96
N ARG A 49 17.91 -11.82 -0.78
CA ARG A 49 18.82 -11.13 0.14
C ARG A 49 19.39 -9.86 -0.52
N GLY A 50 18.87 -8.71 -0.09
CA GLY A 50 19.52 -7.41 -0.31
C GLY A 50 18.95 -6.54 -1.44
N VAL A 51 17.97 -7.04 -2.20
CA VAL A 51 17.37 -6.31 -3.33
C VAL A 51 15.87 -6.05 -3.12
N THR A 52 15.48 -5.63 -1.91
CA THR A 52 14.17 -4.99 -1.75
C THR A 52 14.27 -3.58 -2.30
N GLY A 53 13.82 -3.39 -3.54
CA GLY A 53 13.82 -2.10 -4.23
C GLY A 53 13.11 -1.02 -3.42
N GLY A 54 13.44 0.25 -3.68
CA GLY A 54 12.83 1.39 -2.99
C GLY A 54 11.30 1.38 -3.05
N LEU A 55 10.73 0.92 -4.18
CA LEU A 55 9.29 0.76 -4.35
C LEU A 55 8.70 -0.27 -3.38
N TYR A 56 9.35 -1.43 -3.16
CA TYR A 56 8.89 -2.42 -2.18
C TYR A 56 8.77 -1.78 -0.78
N ARG A 57 9.82 -1.08 -0.34
CA ARG A 57 9.85 -0.43 0.98
C ARG A 57 8.76 0.64 1.10
N LEU A 58 8.58 1.46 0.06
CA LEU A 58 7.53 2.46 0.01
C LEU A 58 6.14 1.83 0.08
N THR A 59 5.91 0.74 -0.65
CA THR A 59 4.61 0.03 -0.68
C THR A 59 4.28 -0.54 0.69
N VAL A 60 5.26 -1.11 1.40
CA VAL A 60 5.09 -1.60 2.78
C VAL A 60 4.72 -0.46 3.74
N VAL A 61 5.44 0.67 3.68
CA VAL A 61 5.16 1.83 4.52
C VAL A 61 3.76 2.38 4.25
N LEU A 62 3.39 2.54 2.98
CA LEU A 62 2.07 3.00 2.59
C LEU A 62 0.97 2.02 3.01
N GLY A 63 1.22 0.72 2.96
CA GLY A 63 0.29 -0.31 3.47
C GLY A 63 0.03 -0.19 4.96
N ALA A 64 1.08 0.05 5.76
CA ALA A 64 0.94 0.29 7.20
C ALA A 64 0.17 1.60 7.48
N VAL A 65 0.46 2.67 6.73
CA VAL A 65 -0.27 3.95 6.83
C VAL A 65 -1.75 3.78 6.45
N PHE A 66 -2.05 3.03 5.40
CA PHE A 66 -3.43 2.72 5.00
C PHE A 66 -4.19 2.00 6.11
N ALA A 67 -3.59 0.97 6.71
CA ALA A 67 -4.19 0.24 7.83
C ALA A 67 -4.41 1.15 9.05
N ALA A 68 -3.45 2.01 9.39
CA ALA A 68 -3.58 2.96 10.48
C ALA A 68 -4.70 3.99 10.23
N LEU A 69 -4.81 4.52 9.00
CA LEU A 69 -5.89 5.43 8.62
C LEU A 69 -7.25 4.74 8.64
N ALA A 70 -7.35 3.48 8.23
CA ALA A 70 -8.58 2.71 8.32
C ALA A 70 -9.04 2.54 9.77
N LEU A 71 -8.12 2.23 10.69
CA LEU A 71 -8.43 2.17 12.13
C LEU A 71 -8.87 3.53 12.67
N LEU A 72 -8.17 4.60 12.30
CA LEU A 72 -8.50 5.96 12.72
C LEU A 72 -9.90 6.37 12.25
N LEU A 73 -10.25 6.10 10.99
CA LEU A 73 -11.58 6.40 10.45
C LEU A 73 -12.67 5.51 11.08
N GLY A 74 -12.38 4.24 11.33
CA GLY A 74 -13.32 3.31 11.98
C GLY A 74 -13.59 3.66 13.45
N LEU A 75 -12.61 4.28 14.13
CA LEU A 75 -12.71 4.74 15.52
C LEU A 75 -13.13 6.22 15.63
N TRP A 76 -13.51 6.87 14.53
CA TRP A 76 -13.84 8.29 14.53
C TRP A 76 -15.12 8.58 15.35
N PRO A 77 -15.11 9.57 16.26
CA PRO A 77 -16.28 9.94 17.05
C PRO A 77 -17.45 10.42 16.18
N ARG A 78 -18.67 10.07 16.58
CA ARG A 78 -19.91 10.53 15.92
C ARG A 78 -20.34 11.91 16.39
#